data_AF-E4WQW3-F1
#
_entry.id   AF-E4WQW3-F1
#
_cell.length_a   1.000
_cell.length_b   1.000
_cell.length_c   1.000
_cell.angle_alpha   90.00
_cell.angle_beta   90.00
_cell.angle_gamma   90.00
#
_symmetry.space_group_name_H-M   'P 1'
#
loop_
_entity.id
_entity.type
_entity.pdbx_description
1 polymer ?
#
loop_
_entity_poly.entity_id
_entity_poly.type
_entity_poly.pdbx_seq_one_letter_code
_entity_poly.pdbx_strand_id
1 'polypeptide(L)'
;MDIIIKKRNMILAKRINELIRLSQFDALANLEEIWVFGYGSLVWLPNFGFSDKIVGKILGYRRRFYQGNTTHRGRPGRPGRVATLMKDASGRSETYGCAYRLSGKEQIAAALEHLNMRESTLGGYSLSVEDFHSAEFAPIPALVYTATPENAQFTGEQTIEDLADIIANSSGPTGTNVEYLFRLAEWQREFLPLVEDDHLYELTRATKSKLARQENSQPRSRIGH
;
A
#
# COMPACT_ATOMS: atom_id res chain seq x y z
N MET A 1 9.09 22.14 22.97
CA MET A 1 9.61 20.90 22.37
C MET A 1 9.10 20.75 20.92
N ASP A 2 7.80 20.98 20.68
CA ASP A 2 7.17 20.82 19.36
C ASP A 2 7.70 21.70 18.22
N ILE A 3 8.12 22.94 18.51
CA ILE A 3 8.69 23.85 17.48
C ILE A 3 9.99 23.30 16.90
N ILE A 4 10.85 22.70 17.73
CA ILE A 4 12.14 22.16 17.32
C ILE A 4 11.93 20.91 16.45
N ILE A 5 11.04 20.01 16.88
CA ILE A 5 10.68 18.79 16.14
C ILE A 5 10.08 19.16 14.79
N LYS A 6 9.11 20.09 14.76
CA LYS A 6 8.49 20.56 13.53
C LYS A 6 9.51 21.16 12.55
N LYS A 7 10.47 21.95 13.05
CA LYS A 7 11.55 22.52 12.22
C LYS A 7 12.48 21.43 11.68
N ARG A 8 12.86 20.45 12.49
CA ARG A 8 13.66 19.27 12.06
C ARG A 8 12.93 18.51 10.95
N ASN A 9 11.66 18.18 11.16
CA ASN A 9 10.83 17.46 10.20
C ASN A 9 10.71 18.22 8.87
N MET A 10 10.50 19.54 8.92
CA MET A 10 10.47 20.37 7.72
C MET A 10 11.80 20.37 6.95
N ILE A 11 12.94 20.41 7.64
CA ILE A 11 14.26 20.37 7.00
C ILE A 11 14.49 19.00 6.35
N LEU A 12 14.15 17.91 7.06
CA LEU A 12 14.25 16.55 6.54
C LEU A 12 13.38 16.36 5.30
N ALA A 13 12.12 16.81 5.34
CA ALA A 13 11.20 16.75 4.21
C ALA A 13 11.76 17.47 2.97
N LYS A 14 12.30 18.69 3.17
CA LYS A 14 12.94 19.46 2.08
C LYS A 14 14.13 18.72 1.49
N ARG A 15 14.97 18.11 2.34
CA ARG A 15 16.15 17.36 1.89
C ARG A 15 15.74 16.13 1.08
N ILE A 16 14.77 15.36 1.58
CA ILE A 16 14.28 14.17 0.86
C ILE A 16 13.66 14.57 -0.49
N ASN A 17 12.82 15.61 -0.51
CA ASN A 17 12.23 16.13 -1.75
C ASN A 17 13.29 16.58 -2.77
N GLU A 18 14.37 17.22 -2.33
CA GLU A 18 15.50 17.57 -3.18
C GLU A 18 16.17 16.33 -3.78
N LEU A 19 16.43 15.31 -2.96
CA LEU A 19 17.05 14.06 -3.42
C LEU A 19 16.17 13.33 -4.43
N ILE A 20 14.86 13.26 -4.20
CA ILE A 20 13.89 12.68 -5.13
C ILE A 20 13.89 13.46 -6.45
N ARG A 21 13.81 14.79 -6.39
CA ARG A 21 13.81 15.67 -7.58
C ARG A 21 15.09 15.51 -8.42
N LEU A 22 16.23 15.28 -7.76
CA LEU A 22 17.52 15.06 -8.43
C LEU A 22 17.77 13.59 -8.80
N SER A 23 16.80 12.69 -8.59
CA SER A 23 16.93 11.25 -8.80
C SER A 23 18.11 10.61 -8.05
N GLN A 24 18.49 11.18 -6.90
CA GLN A 24 19.59 10.72 -6.05
C GLN A 24 19.09 9.74 -4.98
N PHE A 25 18.44 8.65 -5.40
CA PHE A 25 17.81 7.69 -4.48
C PHE A 25 18.82 7.02 -3.55
N ASP A 26 20.02 6.70 -4.03
CA ASP A 26 21.10 6.13 -3.20
C ASP A 26 21.52 7.06 -2.05
N ALA A 27 21.33 8.38 -2.22
CA ALA A 27 21.64 9.34 -1.17
C ALA A 27 20.61 9.32 -0.04
N LEU A 28 19.40 8.79 -0.26
CA LEU A 28 18.42 8.57 0.81
C LEU A 28 18.96 7.59 1.87
N ALA A 29 19.74 6.59 1.44
CA ALA A 29 20.38 5.65 2.34
C ALA A 29 21.45 6.27 3.24
N ASN A 30 21.96 7.47 2.91
CA ASN A 30 22.93 8.17 3.76
C ASN A 30 22.26 9.10 4.79
N LEU A 31 20.93 9.17 4.83
CA LEU A 31 20.22 9.89 5.89
C LEU A 31 20.31 9.09 7.21
N GLU A 32 20.29 9.79 8.33
CA GLU A 32 20.33 9.14 9.64
C GLU A 32 19.03 8.38 9.94
N GLU A 33 17.90 8.92 9.48
CA GLU A 33 16.57 8.41 9.75
C GLU A 33 15.60 8.81 8.64
N ILE A 34 14.73 7.89 8.23
CA ILE A 34 13.57 8.16 7.37
C ILE A 34 12.35 7.39 7.87
N TRP A 35 11.17 7.82 7.43
CA TRP A 35 9.93 7.09 7.62
C TRP A 35 9.39 6.62 6.27
N VAL A 36 8.83 5.41 6.22
CA VAL A 36 8.17 4.87 5.02
C VAL A 36 6.71 4.59 5.34
N PHE A 37 5.80 5.13 4.54
CA PHE A 37 4.37 4.88 4.68
C PHE A 37 3.92 3.67 3.85
N GLY A 38 3.25 2.74 4.51
CA GLY A 38 2.64 1.56 3.91
C GLY A 38 1.13 1.62 3.97
N TYR A 39 0.47 1.60 2.81
CA TYR A 39 -0.99 1.63 2.65
C TYR A 39 -1.60 0.34 2.08
N GLY A 40 -0.76 -0.59 1.62
CA GLY A 40 -1.12 -1.88 1.05
C GLY A 40 -0.55 -3.04 1.87
N SER A 41 0.14 -4.00 1.23
CA SER A 41 0.71 -5.18 1.90
C SER A 41 1.64 -4.87 3.07
N LEU A 42 2.29 -3.71 3.04
CA LEU A 42 3.19 -3.28 4.10
C LEU A 42 2.50 -3.16 5.46
N VAL A 43 1.17 -3.02 5.57
CA VAL A 43 0.51 -2.92 6.88
C VAL A 43 0.60 -4.22 7.71
N TRP A 44 0.68 -5.38 7.04
CA TRP A 44 0.83 -6.70 7.67
C TRP A 44 2.13 -7.44 7.29
N LEU A 45 2.74 -7.10 6.14
CA LEU A 45 3.92 -7.80 5.60
C LEU A 45 4.96 -6.79 5.06
N PRO A 46 5.67 -6.08 5.97
CA PRO A 46 6.68 -5.10 5.58
C PRO A 46 7.90 -5.74 4.90
N ASN A 47 8.36 -6.91 5.36
CA ASN A 47 9.50 -7.65 4.81
C ASN A 47 10.85 -6.87 4.80
N PHE A 48 11.03 -5.94 5.72
CA PHE A 48 12.31 -5.29 6.03
C PHE A 48 12.41 -5.02 7.54
N GLY A 49 13.62 -4.82 8.04
CA GLY A 49 13.83 -4.41 9.43
C GLY A 49 13.47 -2.95 9.64
N PHE A 50 12.80 -2.64 10.75
CA PHE A 50 12.42 -1.27 11.13
C PHE A 50 12.64 -1.05 12.63
N SER A 51 12.90 0.20 13.01
CA SER A 51 13.12 0.61 14.39
C SER A 51 11.83 0.99 15.12
N ASP A 52 10.78 1.32 14.38
CA ASP A 52 9.47 1.68 14.95
C ASP A 52 8.33 1.54 13.92
N LYS A 53 7.09 1.40 14.41
CA LYS A 53 5.87 1.31 13.59
C LYS A 53 4.74 2.08 14.25
N ILE A 54 4.14 3.01 13.52
CA ILE A 54 3.01 3.83 13.99
C ILE A 54 1.84 3.70 13.02
N VAL A 55 0.62 3.57 13.55
CA VAL A 55 -0.62 3.60 12.74
C VAL A 55 -1.09 5.05 12.59
N GLY A 56 -1.52 5.41 11.39
CA GLY A 56 -1.94 6.77 11.07
C GLY A 56 -2.37 6.93 9.63
N LYS A 57 -2.27 8.14 9.09
CA LYS A 57 -2.81 8.48 7.78
C LYS A 57 -1.97 9.51 7.03
N ILE A 58 -2.16 9.54 5.72
CA ILE A 58 -1.78 10.66 4.85
C ILE A 58 -3.05 11.32 4.30
N LEU A 59 -2.94 12.58 3.90
CA LEU A 59 -4.05 13.38 3.35
C LEU A 59 -3.89 13.57 1.83
N GLY A 60 -5.00 13.83 1.13
CA GLY A 60 -5.03 14.06 -0.31
C GLY A 60 -4.97 12.80 -1.17
N TYR A 61 -5.14 11.61 -0.59
CA TYR A 61 -5.09 10.34 -1.30
C TYR A 61 -6.27 9.43 -0.98
N ARG A 62 -6.70 8.67 -1.98
CA ARG A 62 -7.68 7.58 -1.86
C ARG A 62 -7.02 6.26 -2.23
N ARG A 63 -7.12 5.27 -1.36
CA ARG A 63 -6.71 3.91 -1.67
C ARG A 63 -7.68 3.24 -2.64
N ARG A 64 -7.18 2.68 -3.73
CA ARG A 64 -7.98 1.96 -4.74
C ARG A 64 -7.28 0.69 -5.21
N PHE A 65 -8.05 -0.29 -5.64
CA PHE A 65 -7.56 -1.59 -6.15
C PHE A 65 -7.35 -1.56 -7.68
N TYR A 66 -6.78 -0.46 -8.20
CA TYR A 66 -6.62 -0.21 -9.64
C TYR A 66 -5.22 -0.57 -10.16
N GLN A 67 -4.41 -1.26 -9.35
CA GLN A 67 -3.10 -1.71 -9.74
C GLN A 67 -3.11 -3.20 -10.06
N GLY A 68 -2.82 -3.53 -11.31
CA GLY A 68 -2.55 -4.88 -11.80
C GLY A 68 -1.34 -5.50 -11.09
N ASN A 69 -1.40 -6.80 -10.84
CA ASN A 69 -0.29 -7.52 -10.25
C ASN A 69 -0.11 -8.91 -10.89
N THR A 70 1.03 -9.10 -11.57
CA THR A 70 1.37 -10.35 -12.28
C THR A 70 2.45 -11.16 -11.58
N THR A 71 3.05 -10.64 -10.51
CA THR A 71 4.24 -11.23 -9.85
C THR A 71 3.97 -11.80 -8.46
N HIS A 72 2.91 -11.34 -7.79
CA HIS A 72 2.63 -11.70 -6.39
C HIS A 72 1.25 -12.36 -6.22
N ARG A 73 0.18 -11.65 -6.61
CA ARG A 73 -1.23 -11.99 -6.38
C ARG A 73 -1.97 -12.37 -7.66
N GLY A 74 -1.29 -12.29 -8.79
CA GLY A 74 -1.74 -12.83 -10.08
C GLY A 74 -0.57 -13.36 -10.87
N ARG A 75 -0.78 -13.58 -12.18
CA ARG A 75 0.20 -14.11 -13.13
C ARG A 75 0.11 -13.35 -14.47
N PRO A 76 1.12 -13.41 -15.34
CA PRO A 76 0.99 -12.90 -16.70
C PRO A 76 -0.26 -13.46 -17.40
N GLY A 77 -1.03 -12.61 -18.08
CA GLY A 77 -2.31 -12.95 -18.71
C GLY A 77 -3.53 -13.01 -17.76
N ARG A 78 -3.31 -13.19 -16.45
CA ARG A 78 -4.37 -13.12 -15.41
C ARG A 78 -3.88 -12.28 -14.21
N PRO A 79 -3.70 -10.97 -14.39
CA PRO A 79 -3.22 -10.09 -13.33
C PRO A 79 -4.25 -9.99 -12.21
N GLY A 80 -3.78 -10.03 -10.97
CA GLY A 80 -4.57 -9.66 -9.80
C GLY A 80 -4.78 -8.14 -9.73
N ARG A 81 -5.35 -7.69 -8.61
CA ARG A 81 -5.58 -6.31 -8.22
C ARG A 81 -5.07 -6.06 -6.80
N VAL A 82 -4.17 -5.10 -6.68
CA VAL A 82 -3.58 -4.67 -5.40
C VAL A 82 -3.82 -3.18 -5.18
N ALA A 83 -3.61 -2.71 -3.96
CA ALA A 83 -3.83 -1.33 -3.60
C ALA A 83 -2.82 -0.38 -4.28
N THR A 84 -3.31 0.76 -4.73
CA THR A 84 -2.55 1.95 -5.12
C THR A 84 -3.20 3.20 -4.53
N LEU A 85 -2.50 4.32 -4.56
CA LEU A 85 -2.98 5.62 -4.10
C LEU A 85 -3.36 6.48 -5.30
N MET A 86 -4.60 6.96 -5.29
CA MET A 86 -5.09 7.95 -6.24
C MET A 86 -5.09 9.32 -5.58
N LYS A 87 -4.42 10.31 -6.19
CA LYS A 87 -4.51 11.70 -5.74
C LYS A 87 -5.96 12.18 -5.79
N ASP A 88 -6.41 12.80 -4.71
CA ASP A 88 -7.68 13.50 -4.64
C ASP A 88 -7.43 15.00 -4.82
N ALA A 89 -7.96 15.56 -5.91
CA ALA A 89 -7.82 16.98 -6.22
C ALA A 89 -8.40 17.89 -5.13
N SER A 90 -9.34 17.40 -4.31
CA SER A 90 -9.88 18.19 -3.19
C SER A 90 -8.92 18.30 -2.01
N GLY A 91 -7.90 17.42 -1.92
CA GLY A 91 -6.95 17.35 -0.81
C GLY A 91 -7.54 16.85 0.51
N ARG A 92 -8.84 16.53 0.56
CA ARG A 92 -9.56 16.18 1.80
C ARG A 92 -9.60 14.68 2.09
N SER A 93 -9.38 13.85 1.07
CA SER A 93 -9.36 12.40 1.26
C SER A 93 -8.25 11.97 2.21
N GLU A 94 -8.54 10.96 3.01
CA GLU A 94 -7.58 10.38 3.93
C GLU A 94 -7.30 8.94 3.52
N THR A 95 -6.04 8.51 3.61
CA THR A 95 -5.70 7.10 3.50
C THR A 95 -4.91 6.66 4.71
N TYR A 96 -5.43 5.66 5.41
CA TYR A 96 -4.83 5.10 6.60
C TYR A 96 -3.89 3.93 6.28
N GLY A 97 -2.84 3.81 7.09
CA GLY A 97 -1.79 2.82 6.93
C GLY A 97 -0.84 2.81 8.14
N CYS A 98 0.38 2.33 7.90
CA CYS A 98 1.46 2.31 8.88
C CYS A 98 2.63 3.15 8.41
N ALA A 99 3.26 3.93 9.28
CA ALA A 99 4.58 4.51 9.05
C ALA A 99 5.64 3.68 9.77
N TYR A 100 6.71 3.34 9.06
CA TYR A 100 7.83 2.56 9.57
C TYR A 100 9.08 3.43 9.68
N ARG A 101 9.68 3.50 10.87
CA ARG A 101 10.92 4.22 11.10
C ARG A 101 12.11 3.36 10.70
N LEU A 102 12.96 3.91 9.85
CA LEU A 102 14.21 3.31 9.43
C LEU A 102 15.36 4.21 9.93
N SER A 103 16.35 3.61 10.59
CA SER A 103 17.44 4.33 11.23
C SER A 103 18.78 3.71 10.84
N GLY A 104 19.74 4.57 10.49
CA GLY A 104 21.07 4.15 10.07
C GLY A 104 21.12 3.62 8.64
N LYS A 105 22.30 3.78 8.04
CA LYS A 105 22.53 3.55 6.61
C LYS A 105 22.15 2.15 6.13
N GLU A 106 22.51 1.12 6.88
CA GLU A 106 22.30 -0.28 6.51
C GLU A 106 20.82 -0.66 6.45
N GLN A 107 20.05 -0.28 7.48
CA GLN A 107 18.61 -0.57 7.53
C GLN A 107 17.86 0.20 6.44
N ILE A 108 18.21 1.47 6.23
CA ILE A 108 17.61 2.30 5.18
C ILE A 108 17.92 1.73 3.80
N ALA A 109 19.19 1.39 3.52
CA ALA A 109 19.58 0.81 2.24
C ALA A 109 18.83 -0.49 1.95
N ALA A 110 18.78 -1.42 2.91
CA ALA A 110 18.10 -2.70 2.73
C ALA A 110 16.58 -2.55 2.50
N ALA A 111 15.93 -1.63 3.22
CA ALA A 111 14.51 -1.36 3.04
C ALA A 111 14.22 -0.71 1.68
N LEU A 112 15.01 0.30 1.29
CA LEU A 112 14.86 0.95 -0.02
C LEU A 112 15.16 -0.02 -1.15
N GLU A 113 16.17 -0.89 -1.03
CA GLU A 113 16.42 -1.95 -2.01
C GLU A 113 15.24 -2.92 -2.11
N HIS A 114 14.67 -3.35 -0.98
CA HIS A 114 13.49 -4.23 -0.97
C HIS A 114 12.28 -3.59 -1.67
N LEU A 115 12.02 -2.32 -1.36
CA LEU A 115 10.91 -1.54 -1.95
C LEU A 115 11.16 -1.31 -3.44
N ASN A 116 12.37 -0.89 -3.82
CA ASN A 116 12.75 -0.67 -5.20
C ASN A 116 12.78 -1.99 -6.00
N MET A 117 13.14 -3.14 -5.42
CA MET A 117 13.12 -4.45 -6.11
C MET A 117 11.70 -4.93 -6.39
N ARG A 118 10.77 -4.67 -5.46
CA ARG A 118 9.33 -4.85 -5.70
C ARG A 118 8.84 -4.02 -6.87
N GLU A 119 9.49 -2.90 -7.18
CA GLU A 119 9.03 -1.87 -8.11
C GLU A 119 9.76 -1.85 -9.47
N SER A 120 11.06 -2.19 -9.49
CA SER A 120 11.92 -2.30 -10.68
C SER A 120 11.45 -3.39 -11.64
N THR A 121 10.74 -4.41 -11.11
CA THR A 121 10.11 -5.45 -11.92
C THR A 121 8.77 -4.99 -12.52
N LEU A 122 8.18 -3.91 -12.01
CA LEU A 122 6.82 -3.46 -12.36
C LEU A 122 6.80 -2.25 -13.30
N GLY A 123 7.85 -1.43 -13.31
CA GLY A 123 7.85 -0.12 -13.97
C GLY A 123 6.84 0.83 -13.34
N GLY A 124 7.07 2.15 -13.41
CA GLY A 124 6.05 3.15 -13.07
C GLY A 124 5.65 3.21 -11.58
N TYR A 125 6.60 3.40 -10.68
CA TYR A 125 6.33 3.93 -9.34
C TYR A 125 7.04 5.27 -9.17
N SER A 126 6.36 6.22 -8.53
CA SER A 126 6.92 7.51 -8.13
C SER A 126 7.06 7.56 -6.62
N LEU A 127 8.21 8.05 -6.18
CA LEU A 127 8.50 8.32 -4.79
C LEU A 127 8.11 9.76 -4.46
N SER A 128 7.44 9.95 -3.34
CA SER A 128 7.05 11.27 -2.82
C SER A 128 7.25 11.33 -1.32
N VAL A 129 7.25 12.54 -0.75
CA VAL A 129 7.25 12.76 0.69
C VAL A 129 5.93 13.39 1.07
N GLU A 130 5.21 12.76 1.98
CA GLU A 130 3.94 13.26 2.49
C GLU A 130 3.99 13.42 4.00
N ASP A 131 3.21 14.35 4.52
CA ASP A 131 3.02 14.49 5.96
C ASP A 131 2.15 13.32 6.47
N PHE A 132 2.75 12.47 7.30
CA PHE A 132 2.05 11.40 8.01
C PHE A 132 1.52 11.92 9.34
N HIS A 133 0.22 11.73 9.55
CA HIS A 133 -0.50 12.15 10.73
C HIS A 133 -0.83 10.94 11.60
N SER A 134 -0.52 11.02 12.89
CA SER A 134 -0.87 10.02 13.90
C SER A 134 -1.54 10.71 15.10
N ALA A 135 -2.10 9.91 16.02
CA ALA A 135 -2.63 10.43 17.28
C ALA A 135 -1.53 10.81 18.28
N GLU A 136 -0.32 10.28 18.10
CA GLU A 136 0.75 10.30 19.10
C GLU A 136 1.77 11.43 18.88
N PHE A 137 1.99 11.83 17.61
CA PHE A 137 3.06 12.75 17.25
C PHE A 137 2.60 13.86 16.32
N ALA A 138 3.35 14.97 16.32
CA ALA A 138 3.26 15.97 15.27
C ALA A 138 3.56 15.34 13.89
N PRO A 139 3.05 15.92 12.79
CA PRO A 139 3.22 15.34 11.45
C PRO A 139 4.68 14.98 11.13
N ILE A 140 4.86 13.77 10.59
CA ILE A 140 6.16 13.17 10.30
C ILE A 140 6.29 13.05 8.77
N PRO A 141 7.37 13.54 8.15
CA PRO A 141 7.58 13.35 6.72
C PRO A 141 7.86 11.88 6.44
N ALA A 142 7.01 11.25 5.62
CA ALA A 142 7.12 9.86 5.26
C ALA A 142 7.27 9.70 3.74
N LEU A 143 8.19 8.82 3.33
CA LEU A 143 8.30 8.35 1.96
C LEU A 143 7.05 7.55 1.59
N VAL A 144 6.45 7.92 0.46
CA VAL A 144 5.28 7.26 -0.11
C VAL A 144 5.63 6.82 -1.53
N TYR A 145 5.55 5.51 -1.75
CA TYR A 145 5.69 4.89 -3.05
C TYR A 145 4.31 4.78 -3.70
N THR A 146 4.11 5.35 -4.88
CA THR A 146 2.82 5.32 -5.58
C THR A 146 3.00 4.85 -7.02
N ALA A 147 2.11 3.98 -7.50
CA ALA A 147 2.16 3.60 -8.92
C ALA A 147 1.79 4.82 -9.77
N THR A 148 2.56 5.10 -10.82
CA THR A 148 2.24 6.17 -11.76
C THR A 148 1.14 5.72 -12.72
N PRO A 149 0.29 6.63 -13.24
CA PRO A 149 -0.71 6.27 -14.24
C PRO A 149 -0.12 5.68 -15.52
N GLU A 150 1.13 6.04 -15.86
CA GLU A 150 1.87 5.52 -17.02
C GLU A 150 2.39 4.09 -16.78
N ASN A 151 2.19 3.54 -15.58
CA ASN A 151 2.50 2.16 -15.28
C ASN A 151 1.62 1.24 -16.14
N ALA A 152 2.25 0.32 -16.90
CA ALA A 152 1.52 -0.65 -17.73
C ALA A 152 0.57 -1.57 -16.93
N GLN A 153 0.76 -1.64 -15.60
CA GLN A 153 -0.11 -2.35 -14.68
C GLN A 153 -1.21 -1.46 -14.08
N PHE A 154 -1.23 -0.15 -14.31
CA PHE A 154 -2.36 0.68 -13.91
C PHE A 154 -3.56 0.35 -14.79
N THR A 155 -4.63 -0.18 -14.19
CA THR A 155 -5.80 -0.68 -14.93
C THR A 155 -6.93 0.33 -15.04
N GLY A 156 -6.73 1.55 -14.52
CA GLY A 156 -7.75 2.58 -14.46
C GLY A 156 -8.87 2.25 -13.47
N GLU A 157 -9.87 3.13 -13.45
CA GLU A 157 -11.08 2.95 -12.64
C GLU A 157 -11.87 1.73 -13.11
N GLN A 158 -12.31 0.91 -12.16
CA GLN A 158 -13.08 -0.30 -12.39
C GLN A 158 -14.22 -0.38 -11.37
N THR A 159 -15.31 -1.03 -11.76
CA THR A 159 -16.45 -1.28 -10.88
C THR A 159 -16.07 -2.24 -9.76
N ILE A 160 -16.80 -2.17 -8.65
CA ILE A 160 -16.60 -3.09 -7.52
C ILE A 160 -16.84 -4.54 -7.95
N GLU A 161 -17.82 -4.77 -8.84
CA GLU A 161 -18.19 -6.08 -9.36
C GLU A 161 -17.07 -6.69 -10.23
N ASP A 162 -16.48 -5.90 -11.14
CA ASP A 162 -15.37 -6.36 -11.98
C ASP A 162 -14.12 -6.64 -11.15
N LEU A 163 -13.81 -5.75 -10.19
CA LEU A 163 -12.71 -5.98 -9.26
C LEU A 163 -12.93 -7.24 -8.43
N ALA A 164 -14.14 -7.46 -7.90
CA ALA A 164 -14.48 -8.64 -7.13
C ALA A 164 -14.37 -9.92 -7.97
N ASP A 165 -14.74 -9.88 -9.26
CA ASP A 165 -14.51 -11.00 -10.19
C ASP A 165 -13.05 -11.36 -10.32
N ILE A 166 -12.21 -10.37 -10.61
CA ILE A 166 -10.79 -10.59 -10.79
C ILE A 166 -10.17 -11.11 -9.50
N ILE A 167 -10.47 -10.48 -8.36
CA ILE A 167 -9.89 -10.83 -7.06
C ILE A 167 -10.30 -12.25 -6.64
N ALA A 168 -11.56 -12.63 -6.80
CA ALA A 168 -12.04 -13.97 -6.46
C ALA A 168 -11.33 -15.07 -7.28
N ASN A 169 -10.94 -14.77 -8.51
CA ASN A 169 -10.41 -15.76 -9.45
C ASN A 169 -8.88 -15.68 -9.66
N SER A 170 -8.18 -14.74 -9.02
CA SER A 170 -6.74 -14.51 -9.22
C SER A 170 -5.89 -15.08 -8.10
N SER A 171 -4.78 -15.71 -8.49
CA SER A 171 -3.72 -16.17 -7.58
C SER A 171 -2.35 -16.05 -8.23
N GLY A 172 -1.35 -15.79 -7.41
CA GLY A 172 0.04 -15.68 -7.84
C GLY A 172 1.00 -16.45 -6.95
N PRO A 173 2.31 -16.30 -7.15
CA PRO A 173 3.35 -17.00 -6.39
C PRO A 173 3.28 -16.78 -4.87
N THR A 174 2.71 -15.66 -4.42
CA THR A 174 2.66 -15.28 -2.99
C THR A 174 1.28 -15.45 -2.35
N GLY A 175 0.38 -16.19 -3.01
CA GLY A 175 -0.96 -16.50 -2.51
C GLY A 175 -2.09 -15.95 -3.38
N THR A 176 -3.32 -16.10 -2.88
CA THR A 176 -4.52 -15.65 -3.59
C THR A 176 -4.67 -14.13 -3.49
N ASN A 177 -5.35 -13.54 -4.46
CA ASN A 177 -5.69 -12.13 -4.38
C ASN A 177 -6.74 -11.85 -3.30
N VAL A 178 -7.64 -12.81 -3.05
CA VAL A 178 -8.60 -12.76 -1.94
C VAL A 178 -7.90 -12.56 -0.61
N GLU A 179 -6.82 -13.32 -0.34
CA GLU A 179 -6.05 -13.19 0.89
C GLU A 179 -5.50 -11.76 1.05
N TYR A 180 -4.98 -11.15 -0.01
CA TYR A 180 -4.48 -9.77 0.03
C TYR A 180 -5.58 -8.78 0.45
N LEU A 181 -6.76 -8.88 -0.18
CA LEU A 181 -7.89 -8.00 0.11
C LEU A 181 -8.36 -8.17 1.56
N PHE A 182 -8.50 -9.42 2.01
CA PHE A 182 -9.03 -9.71 3.34
C PHE A 182 -8.05 -9.32 4.44
N ARG A 183 -6.75 -9.58 4.28
CA ARG A 183 -5.74 -9.13 5.26
C ARG A 183 -5.71 -7.62 5.41
N LEU A 184 -5.89 -6.86 4.32
CA LEU A 184 -5.96 -5.40 4.40
C LEU A 184 -7.22 -4.94 5.15
N ALA A 185 -8.37 -5.54 4.84
CA ALA A 185 -9.64 -5.22 5.49
C ALA A 185 -9.67 -5.63 6.98
N GLU A 186 -9.06 -6.76 7.32
CA GLU A 186 -8.89 -7.24 8.70
C GLU A 186 -8.00 -6.29 9.49
N TRP A 187 -6.83 -5.94 8.94
CA TRP A 187 -5.94 -4.95 9.56
C TRP A 187 -6.67 -3.64 9.85
N GLN A 188 -7.43 -3.10 8.89
CA GLN A 188 -8.15 -1.84 9.14
C GLN A 188 -9.20 -1.99 10.25
N ARG A 189 -9.96 -3.09 10.26
CA ARG A 189 -10.96 -3.32 11.33
C ARG A 189 -10.33 -3.45 12.71
N GLU A 190 -9.17 -4.10 12.79
CA GLU A 190 -8.46 -4.33 14.05
C GLU A 190 -7.86 -3.03 14.61
N PHE A 191 -7.14 -2.29 13.77
CA PHE A 191 -6.36 -1.12 14.22
C PHE A 191 -7.12 0.21 14.11
N LEU A 192 -8.16 0.27 13.28
CA LEU A 192 -8.90 1.49 12.96
C LEU A 192 -10.42 1.24 12.88
N PRO A 193 -11.05 0.72 13.97
CA PRO A 193 -12.44 0.26 13.94
C PRO A 193 -13.47 1.38 13.67
N LEU A 194 -13.09 2.65 13.82
CA LEU A 194 -13.94 3.82 13.57
C LEU A 194 -13.71 4.45 12.20
N VAL A 195 -12.77 3.94 11.40
CA VAL A 195 -12.44 4.47 10.08
C VAL A 195 -13.20 3.69 9.00
N GLU A 196 -13.98 4.43 8.23
CA GLU A 196 -14.63 3.90 7.04
C GLU A 196 -13.70 4.01 5.81
N ASP A 197 -13.57 2.90 5.08
CA ASP A 197 -13.02 2.87 3.73
C ASP A 197 -14.03 2.15 2.84
N ASP A 198 -14.96 2.93 2.27
CA ASP A 198 -16.09 2.43 1.48
C ASP A 198 -15.61 1.49 0.37
N HIS A 199 -14.56 1.88 -0.37
CA HIS A 199 -14.02 1.08 -1.46
C HIS A 199 -13.51 -0.28 -0.97
N LEU A 200 -12.71 -0.29 0.10
CA LEU A 200 -12.16 -1.52 0.66
C LEU A 200 -13.26 -2.45 1.17
N TYR A 201 -14.26 -1.91 1.89
CA TYR A 201 -15.31 -2.70 2.52
C TYR A 201 -16.38 -3.16 1.53
N GLU A 202 -16.77 -2.33 0.56
CA GLU A 202 -17.64 -2.74 -0.56
C GLU A 202 -16.99 -3.85 -1.37
N LEU A 203 -15.72 -3.69 -1.75
CA LEU A 203 -14.98 -4.70 -2.49
C LEU A 203 -14.85 -6.01 -1.70
N THR A 204 -14.62 -5.92 -0.39
CA THR A 204 -14.62 -7.09 0.50
C THR A 204 -15.97 -7.80 0.50
N ARG A 205 -17.08 -7.08 0.64
CA ARG A 205 -18.44 -7.65 0.63
C ARG A 205 -18.78 -8.29 -0.72
N ALA A 206 -18.49 -7.61 -1.83
CA ALA A 206 -18.72 -8.12 -3.17
C ALA A 206 -17.91 -9.40 -3.44
N THR A 207 -16.63 -9.41 -3.05
CA THR A 207 -15.76 -10.59 -3.19
C THR A 207 -16.27 -11.77 -2.37
N LYS A 208 -16.67 -11.56 -1.10
CA LYS A 208 -17.28 -12.61 -0.26
C LYS A 208 -18.55 -13.18 -0.88
N SER A 209 -19.43 -12.31 -1.38
CA SER A 209 -20.69 -12.73 -2.02
C SER A 209 -20.42 -13.57 -3.27
N LYS A 210 -19.36 -13.25 -4.01
CA LYS A 210 -18.96 -14.00 -5.19
C LYS A 210 -18.43 -15.39 -4.86
N LEU A 211 -17.55 -15.49 -3.87
CA LEU A 211 -17.02 -16.78 -3.40
C LEU A 211 -18.15 -17.71 -2.93
N ALA A 212 -19.11 -17.19 -2.16
CA ALA A 212 -20.27 -17.98 -1.71
C ALA A 212 -21.13 -18.50 -2.88
N ARG A 213 -21.31 -17.70 -3.95
CA ARG A 213 -22.02 -18.15 -5.16
C ARG A 213 -21.26 -19.24 -5.92
N GLN A 214 -19.92 -19.16 -5.96
CA GLN A 214 -19.07 -20.15 -6.60
C GLN A 214 -19.11 -21.49 -5.84
N GLU A 215 -19.05 -21.46 -4.51
CA GLU A 215 -19.18 -22.65 -3.65
C GLU A 215 -20.54 -23.34 -3.84
N ASN A 216 -21.64 -22.57 -3.88
CA ASN A 216 -22.98 -23.10 -4.09
C ASN A 216 -23.23 -23.65 -5.51
N SER A 217 -22.40 -23.26 -6.48
CA SER A 217 -22.51 -23.71 -7.88
C SER A 217 -21.66 -24.94 -8.20
N GLN A 218 -20.77 -25.36 -7.29
CA GLN A 218 -20.02 -26.61 -7.46
C GLN A 218 -20.93 -27.81 -7.13
N PRO A 219 -21.09 -28.79 -8.03
CA PRO A 219 -21.86 -29.99 -7.72
C PRO A 219 -21.17 -30.72 -6.56
N ARG A 220 -21.90 -30.95 -5.45
CA ARG A 220 -21.44 -31.82 -4.37
C ARG A 220 -21.10 -33.17 -5.00
N SER A 221 -19.82 -33.53 -5.03
CA SER A 221 -19.42 -34.88 -5.40
C SER A 221 -20.16 -35.85 -4.49
N ARG A 222 -21.07 -36.64 -5.06
CA ARG A 222 -21.64 -37.79 -4.37
C ARG A 222 -20.48 -38.73 -4.10
N ILE A 223 -19.93 -38.67 -2.89
CA ILE A 223 -19.13 -39.77 -2.35
C ILE A 223 -20.14 -40.88 -2.14
N GLY A 224 -20.32 -41.72 -3.16
CA GLY A 224 -20.82 -43.07 -2.92
C GLY A 224 -19.70 -43.80 -2.20
N HIS A 225 -20.03 -44.43 -1.07
CA HIS A 225 -19.70 -45.79 -0.65
C HIS A 225 -20.66 -46.13 0.49
#